data_AF-A0A954R2V4-F1
#
_entry.id   AF-A0A954R2V4-F1
#
_cell.length_a   1.000
_cell.length_b   1.000
_cell.length_c   1.000
_cell.angle_alpha   90.00
_cell.angle_beta   90.00
_cell.angle_gamma   90.00
#
_symmetry.space_group_name_H-M   'P 1'
#
loop_
_entity.id
_entity.type
_entity.pdbx_description
1 polymer ?
#
loop_
_entity_poly.entity_id
_entity_poly.type
_entity_poly.pdbx_seq_one_letter_code
_entity_poly.pdbx_strand_id
1 'polypeptide(L)'
;MQIFAACRKFGAPITSRGGGTSLAGQCCNVAVVIDYSKHMHHVLEIDAKNRLARVEPGCKLDTLRNAAEEYRDITSMNYCLKTDSISPVLWSAPREPVSLSWKRSCI
;
A
#
# COMPACT_ATOMS: atom_id res chain seq x y z
N MET A 1 -1.14 18.81 6.05
CA MET A 1 -0.99 17.98 7.27
C MET A 1 -1.67 18.58 8.53
N GLN A 2 -2.77 19.32 8.40
CA GLN A 2 -3.41 19.99 9.57
C GLN A 2 -4.11 19.01 10.53
N ILE A 3 -4.62 17.89 10.03
CA ILE A 3 -5.32 16.87 10.83
C ILE A 3 -4.43 16.25 11.92
N PHE A 4 -3.17 15.94 11.62
CA PHE A 4 -2.24 15.42 12.62
C PHE A 4 -1.97 16.43 13.74
N ALA A 5 -1.82 17.71 13.38
CA ALA A 5 -1.63 18.79 14.35
C ALA A 5 -2.87 18.97 15.25
N ALA A 6 -4.07 18.91 14.67
CA ALA A 6 -5.32 18.97 15.42
C ALA A 6 -5.46 17.77 16.37
N CYS A 7 -5.28 16.54 15.88
CA CYS A 7 -5.38 15.34 16.72
C CYS A 7 -4.35 15.35 17.85
N ARG A 8 -3.11 15.80 17.59
CA ARG A 8 -2.09 16.00 18.62
C ARG A 8 -2.52 17.04 19.65
N LYS A 9 -3.13 18.16 19.25
CA LYS A 9 -3.64 19.19 20.17
C LYS A 9 -4.74 18.67 21.10
N PHE A 10 -5.62 17.80 20.58
CA PHE A 10 -6.77 17.28 21.33
C PHE A 10 -6.51 15.89 21.96
N GLY A 11 -5.30 15.33 21.83
CA GLY A 11 -4.98 13.99 22.33
C GLY A 11 -5.79 12.87 21.65
N ALA A 12 -6.31 13.12 20.44
CA ALA A 12 -7.13 12.15 19.73
C ALA A 12 -6.25 11.08 19.07
N PRO A 13 -6.48 9.78 19.33
CA PRO A 13 -5.77 8.71 18.65
C PRO A 13 -6.11 8.71 17.16
N ILE A 14 -5.15 8.27 16.34
CA ILE A 14 -5.27 8.24 14.88
C ILE A 14 -5.04 6.81 14.40
N THR A 15 -5.88 6.32 13.50
CA THR A 15 -5.65 5.06 12.78
C THR A 15 -5.65 5.28 11.28
N SER A 16 -4.83 4.51 10.57
CA SER A 16 -4.68 4.56 9.12
C SER A 16 -5.57 3.53 8.46
N ARG A 17 -6.24 3.91 7.37
CA ARG A 17 -7.08 3.01 6.56
C ARG A 17 -6.61 3.01 5.11
N GLY A 18 -6.07 1.86 4.69
CA GLY A 18 -5.80 1.55 3.29
C GLY A 18 -6.98 0.84 2.62
N GLY A 19 -6.73 -0.31 1.99
CA GLY A 19 -7.75 -1.11 1.29
C GLY A 19 -8.81 -1.80 2.17
N GLY A 20 -8.69 -1.74 3.51
CA GLY A 20 -9.70 -2.24 4.44
C GLY A 20 -9.86 -3.78 4.49
N THR A 21 -8.92 -4.54 3.95
CA THR A 21 -8.95 -6.03 3.90
C THR A 21 -8.41 -6.70 5.16
N SER A 22 -7.94 -5.92 6.13
CA SER A 22 -7.43 -6.45 7.40
C SER A 22 -8.55 -7.11 8.21
N LEU A 23 -8.36 -8.38 8.58
CA LEU A 23 -9.32 -9.15 9.38
C LEU A 23 -9.19 -8.87 10.89
N ALA A 24 -8.06 -8.32 11.35
CA ALA A 24 -7.75 -8.13 12.76
C ALA A 24 -8.28 -6.81 13.36
N GLY A 25 -9.32 -6.21 12.78
CA GLY A 25 -9.95 -5.00 13.34
C GLY A 25 -9.06 -3.75 13.40
N GLN A 26 -7.93 -3.72 12.68
CA GLN A 26 -6.94 -2.63 12.73
C GLN A 26 -7.52 -1.23 12.42
N CYS A 27 -8.57 -1.17 11.60
CA CYS A 27 -9.28 0.07 11.28
C CYS A 27 -10.55 0.30 12.13
N CYS A 28 -10.95 -0.66 12.96
CA CYS A 28 -12.14 -0.60 13.80
C CYS A 28 -11.75 -0.19 15.23
N ASN A 29 -11.42 1.09 15.40
CA ASN A 29 -11.00 1.63 16.69
C ASN A 29 -11.70 2.97 16.96
N VAL A 30 -11.77 3.37 18.23
CA VAL A 30 -12.21 4.71 18.64
C VAL A 30 -11.06 5.68 18.40
N ALA A 31 -10.91 6.10 17.15
CA ALA A 31 -9.82 6.95 16.67
C ALA A 31 -10.25 7.76 15.44
N VAL A 32 -9.52 8.82 15.14
CA VAL A 32 -9.64 9.54 13.87
C VAL A 32 -9.07 8.64 12.77
N VAL A 33 -9.95 8.20 11.86
CA VAL A 33 -9.57 7.34 10.74
C VAL A 33 -9.09 8.20 9.57
N ILE A 34 -7.85 7.99 9.14
CA ILE A 34 -7.31 8.61 7.93
C ILE A 34 -7.49 7.64 6.77
N ASP A 35 -8.36 8.02 5.83
CA ASP A 35 -8.65 7.25 4.62
C ASP A 35 -7.77 7.69 3.45
N TYR A 36 -6.91 6.79 2.98
CA TYR A 36 -6.02 7.02 1.85
C TYR A 36 -6.67 6.67 0.50
N SER A 37 -7.78 5.94 0.49
CA SER A 37 -8.40 5.42 -0.75
C SER A 37 -8.88 6.52 -1.71
N LYS A 38 -9.20 7.71 -1.20
CA LYS A 38 -9.72 8.83 -2.01
C LYS A 38 -8.63 9.60 -2.75
N HIS A 39 -7.45 9.75 -2.16
CA HIS A 39 -6.43 10.70 -2.63
C HIS A 39 -5.03 10.11 -2.78
N MET A 40 -4.77 8.92 -2.24
CA MET A 40 -3.47 8.24 -2.29
C MET A 40 -3.65 6.79 -2.74
N HIS A 41 -4.14 6.59 -3.97
CA HIS A 41 -4.54 5.28 -4.51
C HIS A 41 -3.84 4.92 -5.82
N HIS A 42 -2.73 5.58 -6.15
CA HIS A 42 -2.01 5.38 -7.40
C HIS A 42 -0.88 4.35 -7.30
N VAL A 43 -0.60 3.69 -8.44
CA VAL A 43 0.64 2.96 -8.68
C VAL A 43 1.67 3.97 -9.17
N LEU A 44 2.83 4.02 -8.53
CA LEU A 44 3.86 5.03 -8.80
C LEU A 44 4.94 4.49 -9.72
N GLU A 45 5.31 3.23 -9.56
CA GLU A 45 6.42 2.62 -10.28
C GLU A 45 6.26 1.09 -10.30
N ILE A 46 6.60 0.47 -11.43
CA ILE A 46 6.67 -0.99 -11.58
C ILE A 46 8.05 -1.34 -12.15
N ASP A 47 8.80 -2.15 -11.42
CA ASP A 47 10.02 -2.81 -11.85
C ASP A 47 9.71 -4.28 -12.16
N ALA A 48 9.46 -4.55 -13.45
CA ALA A 48 9.14 -5.87 -13.96
C ALA A 48 10.30 -6.88 -13.80
N LYS A 49 11.55 -6.42 -13.85
CA LYS A 49 12.73 -7.30 -13.79
C LYS A 49 12.91 -7.85 -12.38
N ASN A 50 12.79 -6.99 -11.38
CA ASN A 50 12.93 -7.36 -9.98
C ASN A 50 11.60 -7.76 -9.32
N ARG A 51 10.49 -7.69 -10.07
CA ARG A 51 9.12 -7.97 -9.60
C ARG A 51 8.74 -7.11 -8.38
N LEU A 52 9.04 -5.82 -8.45
CA LEU A 52 8.75 -4.84 -7.40
C LEU A 52 7.81 -3.76 -7.93
N ALA A 53 6.86 -3.35 -7.11
CA ALA A 53 6.00 -2.20 -7.40
C ALA A 53 5.97 -1.23 -6.22
N ARG A 54 6.02 0.07 -6.53
CA ARG A 54 5.84 1.14 -5.55
C ARG A 54 4.43 1.69 -5.71
N VAL A 55 3.65 1.62 -4.64
CA VAL A 55 2.24 2.01 -4.66
C VAL A 55 1.92 2.92 -3.48
N GLU A 56 0.88 3.71 -3.61
CA GLU A 56 0.37 4.52 -2.51
C GLU A 56 -0.45 3.67 -1.51
N PRO A 57 -0.55 4.07 -0.23
CA PRO A 57 -1.18 3.28 0.84
C PRO A 57 -2.66 2.96 0.62
N GLY A 58 -3.38 3.74 -0.18
CA GLY A 58 -4.76 3.49 -0.57
C GLY A 58 -4.92 2.72 -1.87
N CYS A 59 -3.84 2.27 -2.51
CA CYS A 59 -3.89 1.53 -3.77
C CYS A 59 -4.55 0.17 -3.56
N LYS A 60 -5.54 -0.15 -4.40
CA LYS A 60 -6.20 -1.47 -4.39
C LYS A 60 -5.32 -2.49 -5.11
N LEU A 61 -5.39 -3.75 -4.67
CA LEU A 61 -4.65 -4.85 -5.30
C LEU A 61 -5.03 -5.06 -6.76
N ASP A 62 -6.30 -4.85 -7.12
CA ASP A 62 -6.75 -4.95 -8.51
C ASP A 62 -6.19 -3.83 -9.40
N THR A 63 -5.98 -2.63 -8.86
CA THR A 63 -5.32 -1.54 -9.58
C THR A 63 -3.87 -1.91 -9.90
N LEU A 64 -3.17 -2.50 -8.92
CA LEU A 64 -1.82 -3.02 -9.15
C LEU A 64 -1.80 -4.21 -10.11
N ARG A 65 -2.81 -5.10 -10.04
CA ARG A 65 -2.99 -6.21 -10.99
C ARG A 65 -3.05 -5.71 -12.42
N ASN A 66 -3.99 -4.81 -12.70
CA ASN A 66 -4.25 -4.31 -14.04
C ASN A 66 -3.02 -3.60 -14.62
N ALA A 67 -2.31 -2.84 -13.79
CA ALA A 67 -1.05 -2.20 -14.21
C ALA A 67 0.08 -3.21 -14.46
N ALA A 68 0.09 -4.34 -13.73
CA ALA A 68 1.07 -5.41 -13.92
C ALA A 68 0.76 -6.32 -15.13
N GLU A 69 -0.50 -6.42 -15.57
CA GLU A 69 -0.90 -7.22 -16.74
C GLU A 69 -0.30 -6.72 -18.06
N GLU A 70 0.09 -5.45 -18.14
CA GLU A 70 0.86 -4.89 -19.26
C GLU A 70 2.22 -5.60 -19.43
N TYR A 71 2.74 -6.22 -18.36
CA TYR A 71 4.00 -6.95 -18.35
C TYR A 71 3.70 -8.47 -18.44
N ARG A 72 3.71 -9.00 -19.68
CA ARG A 72 3.28 -10.38 -20.03
C ARG A 72 3.96 -11.53 -19.27
N ASP A 73 5.10 -11.29 -18.63
CA ASP A 73 5.95 -12.32 -18.00
C ASP A 73 5.83 -12.40 -16.46
N ILE A 74 4.95 -11.61 -15.84
CA ILE A 74 4.89 -11.51 -14.37
C ILE A 74 3.72 -12.32 -13.79
N THR A 75 4.04 -13.41 -13.09
CA THR A 75 3.09 -14.28 -12.37
C THR A 75 3.05 -14.05 -10.86
N SER A 76 3.93 -13.21 -10.33
CA SER A 76 3.86 -12.69 -8.97
C SER A 76 4.64 -11.38 -8.88
N MET A 77 4.17 -10.46 -8.04
CA MET A 77 4.79 -9.16 -7.82
C MET A 77 4.79 -8.85 -6.33
N ASN A 78 5.91 -8.35 -5.84
CA ASN A 78 6.06 -7.78 -4.51
C ASN A 78 5.79 -6.28 -4.60
N TYR A 79 5.16 -5.69 -3.58
CA TYR A 79 4.92 -4.24 -3.57
C TYR A 79 5.30 -3.60 -2.23
N CYS A 80 5.69 -2.33 -2.30
CA CYS A 80 6.03 -1.51 -1.15
C CYS A 80 5.23 -0.20 -1.17
N LEU A 81 4.80 0.25 0.01
CA LEU A 81 4.04 1.48 0.15
C LEU A 81 4.97 2.71 0.08
N LYS A 82 4.51 3.75 -0.62
CA LYS A 82 5.15 5.06 -0.65
C LYS A 82 5.21 5.62 0.78
N THR A 83 6.41 5.72 1.34
CA THR A 83 6.67 6.35 2.63
C THR A 83 7.66 7.49 2.39
N ASP A 84 7.16 8.65 1.98
CA ASP A 84 7.95 9.82 1.54
C ASP A 84 8.88 10.42 2.63
N SER A 85 8.97 9.80 3.81
CA SER A 85 9.81 10.21 4.94
C SER A 85 10.86 9.18 5.35
N ILE A 86 11.10 8.13 4.56
CA ILE A 86 12.09 7.10 4.87
C ILE A 86 13.09 6.96 3.69
N SER A 87 14.36 7.24 3.98
CA SER A 87 15.50 7.37 3.06
C SER A 87 15.60 6.33 1.92
N PRO A 88 16.26 6.66 0.79
CA PRO A 88 16.56 5.72 -0.32
C PRO A 88 17.34 4.46 0.09
N VAL A 89 17.97 4.44 1.27
CA VAL A 89 18.68 3.29 1.84
C VAL A 89 17.74 2.12 2.20
N LEU A 90 16.44 2.37 2.37
CA LEU A 90 15.44 1.35 2.69
C LEU A 90 14.83 0.63 1.49
N TRP A 91 15.28 0.95 0.26
CA TRP A 91 15.06 0.12 -0.92
C TRP A 91 15.72 -1.27 -0.78
N SER A 92 16.88 -1.32 -0.12
CA SER A 92 17.71 -2.52 0.02
C SER A 92 17.49 -3.28 1.34
N ALA A 93 16.70 -2.71 2.26
CA ALA A 93 16.42 -3.35 3.54
C ALA A 93 15.38 -4.46 3.33
N PRO A 94 15.58 -5.66 3.92
CA PRO A 94 14.63 -6.76 3.82
C PRO A 94 13.38 -6.38 4.63
N ARG A 95 12.45 -5.65 4.01
CA ARG A 95 11.06 -5.64 4.47
C ARG A 95 10.44 -6.90 3.89
N GLU A 96 9.76 -7.70 4.71
CA GLU A 96 8.98 -8.81 4.16
C GLU A 96 8.04 -8.24 3.09
N PRO A 97 8.29 -8.57 1.81
CA PRO A 97 7.40 -8.11 0.77
C PRO A 97 6.06 -8.78 1.03
N VAL A 98 4.97 -7.99 0.99
CA VAL A 98 3.64 -8.60 0.95
C VAL A 98 3.55 -9.28 -0.40
N SER A 99 3.81 -10.59 -0.42
CA SER A 99 3.87 -11.36 -1.66
C SER A 99 2.46 -11.49 -2.22
N LEU A 100 2.24 -10.96 -3.42
CA LEU A 100 1.02 -11.25 -4.17
C LEU A 100 1.33 -12.40 -5.13
N SER A 101 0.81 -13.59 -4.80
CA SER A 101 0.91 -14.78 -5.65
C SER A 101 -0.32 -14.87 -6.54
N TRP A 102 -0.14 -14.71 -7.86
CA TRP A 102 -1.21 -14.93 -8.83
C TRP A 102 -1.31 -16.44 -9.12
N LYS A 103 -2.27 -17.15 -8.54
CA LYS A 103 -2.71 -18.43 -9.16
C LYS A 103 -3.51 -18.07 -10.41
N ARG A 104 -2.90 -18.21 -11.60
CA ARG A 104 -3.63 -18.32 -12.86
C ARG A 104 -4.55 -19.53 -12.72
N SER A 105 -5.82 -19.30 -12.40
CA SER A 105 -6.84 -20.30 -12.66
C SER A 105 -6.99 -20.29 -14.18
N CYS A 106 -6.33 -21.24 -14.83
CA CYS A 106 -6.73 -21.69 -16.15
C CYS A 106 -8.24 -21.99 -16.09
N ILE A 107 -8.99 -21.39 -17.01
CA ILE A 107 -10.10 -22.11 -17.64
C ILE A 107 -9.47 -23.21 -18.48
#